data_AF-A0A7X3LFQ0-F1
#
_entry.id   AF-A0A7X3LFQ0-F1
#
_cell.length_a   1.000
_cell.length_b   1.000
_cell.length_c   1.000
_cell.angle_alpha   90.00
_cell.angle_beta   90.00
_cell.angle_gamma   90.00
#
_symmetry.space_group_name_H-M   'P 1'
#
loop_
_entity.id
_entity.type
_entity.pdbx_description
1 polymer ?
#
loop_
_entity_poly.entity_id
_entity_poly.type
_entity_poly.pdbx_seq_one_letter_code
_entity_poly.pdbx_strand_id
1 'polypeptide(L)'
;MKYVIALLGLVVVLAFAWIASSDKKNIKIRPIIVMIALQIVLGLILLKTSIGEFLVRGFADGFAKILNFANDGTEFVFGGIVNEGIHSFFFHVLMPIVFMSVLIGILQHYKILPFIIKYIGLALSKVNGMGKLESYNAVASAILGQNEVFISIKKQIGLLPRERLYTLCASAMSTVSMSIVGSYMTMLKPEYVVAALVLNLFGGFIISSIVNPYRVQPDEDILEVREETKQTFFEMLGEYIMDGFKVVVIVGVMLVGFVALISMINGIFSGIFGISFQNILGYALAPFAFLMGVPWHEAIQAGSIMATKIVANEFVAMLDFVKIQGEFSERTKAIVSVFLISFANFGSIGTIVGAVKGLHEKQGNVVAGFGLKLLYGAALVSFLSATIIGIVF
;
A
#
# COMPACT_ATOMS: atom_id res chain seq x y z
N MET A 1 26.54 6.70 12.98
CA MET A 1 25.52 7.78 12.99
C MET A 1 24.23 7.39 12.26
N LYS A 2 24.28 6.84 11.03
CA LYS A 2 23.07 6.50 10.25
C LYS A 2 22.07 5.56 10.96
N TYR A 3 22.56 4.49 11.61
CA TYR A 3 21.70 3.58 12.40
C TYR A 3 21.06 4.25 13.63
N VAL A 4 21.77 5.19 14.26
CA VAL A 4 21.24 5.95 15.42
C VAL A 4 20.11 6.86 14.96
N ILE A 5 20.24 7.49 13.79
CA ILE A 5 19.20 8.34 13.20
C ILE A 5 17.97 7.49 12.84
N ALA A 6 18.16 6.33 12.20
CA ALA A 6 17.05 5.45 11.86
C ALA A 6 16.35 4.87 13.11
N LEU A 7 17.10 4.56 14.17
CA LEU A 7 16.53 4.15 15.46
C LEU A 7 15.74 5.30 16.12
N LEU A 8 16.24 6.53 16.02
CA LEU A 8 15.50 7.71 16.46
C LEU A 8 14.22 7.89 15.64
N GLY A 9 14.28 7.67 14.31
CA GLY A 9 13.11 7.65 13.44
C GLY A 9 12.07 6.63 13.87
N LEU A 10 12.49 5.44 14.29
CA LEU A 10 11.61 4.41 14.83
C LEU A 10 10.91 4.87 16.11
N VAL A 11 11.65 5.51 17.03
CA VAL A 11 11.05 6.09 18.23
C VAL A 11 10.06 7.20 17.87
N VAL A 12 10.40 8.05 16.91
CA VAL A 12 9.55 9.17 16.48
C VAL A 12 8.26 8.70 15.81
N VAL A 13 8.29 7.70 14.91
CA VAL A 13 7.08 7.15 14.30
C VAL A 13 6.15 6.53 15.35
N LEU A 14 6.71 5.81 16.33
CA LEU A 14 5.93 5.22 17.42
C LEU A 14 5.37 6.30 18.35
N ALA A 15 6.11 7.38 18.61
CA ALA A 15 5.64 8.52 19.37
C ALA A 15 4.49 9.24 18.65
N PHE A 16 4.59 9.44 17.33
CA PHE A 16 3.51 10.01 16.52
C PHE A 16 2.27 9.13 16.49
N ALA A 17 2.43 7.80 16.41
CA ALA A 17 1.33 6.87 16.55
C ALA A 17 0.69 6.97 17.96
N TRP A 18 1.51 7.05 19.01
CA TRP A 18 1.05 7.14 20.40
C TRP A 18 0.30 8.45 20.69
N ILE A 19 0.75 9.57 20.12
CA ILE A 19 0.06 10.87 20.25
C ILE A 19 -1.35 10.79 19.66
N ALA A 20 -1.52 10.12 18.52
CA ALA A 20 -2.82 9.96 17.86
C ALA A 20 -3.69 8.80 18.42
N SER A 21 -3.23 8.12 19.47
CA SER A 21 -3.91 6.99 20.08
C SER A 21 -5.26 7.38 20.69
N SER A 22 -6.31 6.60 20.40
CA SER A 22 -7.61 6.76 21.05
C SER A 22 -7.62 6.30 22.51
N ASP A 23 -6.77 5.35 22.87
CA ASP A 23 -6.68 4.84 24.25
C ASP A 23 -5.27 4.32 24.60
N LYS A 24 -4.44 5.22 25.11
CA LYS A 24 -3.04 4.95 25.46
C LYS A 24 -2.87 3.82 26.49
N LYS A 25 -3.89 3.50 27.29
CA LYS A 25 -3.80 2.49 28.37
C LYS A 25 -3.95 1.06 27.84
N ASN A 26 -4.64 0.88 26.71
CA ASN A 26 -4.94 -0.45 26.15
C ASN A 26 -3.95 -0.93 25.08
N ILE A 27 -2.84 -0.22 24.89
CA ILE A 27 -1.80 -0.58 23.92
C ILE A 27 -1.09 -1.88 24.36
N LYS A 28 -1.13 -2.90 23.49
CA LYS A 28 -0.45 -4.18 23.72
C LYS A 28 0.99 -4.09 23.25
N ILE A 29 1.90 -3.73 24.15
CA ILE A 29 3.32 -3.48 23.82
C ILE A 29 4.05 -4.75 23.33
N ARG A 30 3.75 -5.92 23.92
CA ARG A 30 4.44 -7.17 23.57
C ARG A 30 4.30 -7.55 22.08
N PRO A 31 3.08 -7.61 21.49
CA PRO A 31 2.93 -7.81 20.05
C PRO A 31 3.66 -6.77 19.19
N ILE A 32 3.63 -5.49 19.58
CA ILE A 32 4.31 -4.41 18.84
C ILE A 32 5.82 -4.68 18.75
N ILE A 33 6.48 -4.98 19.88
CA ILE A 33 7.92 -5.26 19.92
C ILE A 33 8.25 -6.49 19.06
N VAL A 34 7.44 -7.56 19.17
CA VAL A 34 7.63 -8.78 18.38
C VAL A 34 7.52 -8.49 16.88
N MET A 35 6.51 -7.73 16.45
CA MET A 35 6.32 -7.38 15.05
C MET A 35 7.43 -6.46 14.51
N ILE A 36 7.92 -5.51 15.31
CA ILE A 36 9.08 -4.67 14.92
C ILE A 36 10.32 -5.55 14.74
N ALA A 37 10.58 -6.47 15.67
CA ALA A 37 11.70 -7.40 15.56
C ALA A 37 11.57 -8.28 14.30
N LEU A 38 10.36 -8.79 14.01
CA LEU A 38 10.09 -9.54 12.79
C LEU A 38 10.29 -8.70 11.53
N GLN A 39 9.87 -7.43 11.51
CA GLN A 39 10.12 -6.54 10.38
C GLN A 39 11.62 -6.35 10.12
N ILE A 40 12.43 -6.14 11.16
CA ILE A 40 13.88 -6.01 11.02
C ILE A 40 14.50 -7.30 10.49
N VAL A 41 14.12 -8.45 11.07
CA VAL A 41 14.62 -9.78 10.64
C VAL A 41 14.21 -10.08 9.20
N LEU A 42 12.96 -9.86 8.83
CA LEU A 42 12.47 -10.08 7.47
C LEU A 42 13.13 -9.13 6.47
N GLY A 43 13.32 -7.85 6.83
CA GLY A 43 14.05 -6.89 6.02
C GLY A 43 15.49 -7.35 5.77
N LEU A 44 16.20 -7.81 6.81
CA LEU A 44 17.55 -8.37 6.68
C LEU A 44 17.57 -9.63 5.80
N ILE A 45 16.65 -10.57 6.02
CA ILE A 45 16.56 -11.79 5.23
C ILE A 45 16.34 -11.43 3.75
N LEU A 46 15.31 -10.64 3.45
CA LEU A 46 14.92 -10.32 2.07
C LEU A 46 15.98 -9.52 1.31
N LEU A 47 16.71 -8.62 1.98
CA LEU A 47 17.59 -7.65 1.29
C LEU A 47 19.09 -7.91 1.46
N LYS A 48 19.51 -8.72 2.43
CA LYS A 48 20.94 -8.93 2.76
C LYS A 48 21.39 -10.39 2.72
N THR A 49 20.50 -11.35 2.47
CA THR A 49 20.85 -12.78 2.41
C THR A 49 20.65 -13.35 1.01
N SER A 50 21.45 -14.36 0.66
CA SER A 50 21.32 -15.09 -0.60
C SER A 50 19.96 -15.81 -0.74
N ILE A 51 19.38 -16.27 0.38
CA ILE A 51 18.04 -16.86 0.40
C ILE A 51 17.00 -15.80 0.04
N GLY A 52 17.08 -14.60 0.64
CA GLY A 52 16.18 -13.50 0.31
C GLY A 52 16.29 -13.09 -1.15
N GLU A 53 17.52 -12.94 -1.66
CA GLU A 53 17.77 -12.67 -3.07
C GLU A 53 17.14 -13.72 -3.99
N PHE A 54 17.29 -15.02 -3.66
CA PHE A 54 16.67 -16.10 -4.42
C PHE A 54 15.13 -16.01 -4.40
N LEU A 55 14.52 -15.77 -3.23
CA LEU A 55 13.07 -15.64 -3.09
C LEU A 55 12.53 -14.43 -3.85
N VAL A 56 13.19 -13.28 -3.73
CA VAL A 56 12.83 -12.03 -4.41
C VAL A 56 12.96 -12.19 -5.92
N ARG A 57 14.08 -12.74 -6.41
CA ARG A 57 14.28 -13.00 -7.84
C ARG A 57 13.23 -13.97 -8.37
N GLY A 58 12.98 -15.08 -7.68
CA GLY A 58 11.94 -16.03 -8.08
C GLY A 58 10.55 -15.40 -8.16
N PHE A 59 10.21 -14.53 -7.20
CA PHE A 59 8.96 -13.78 -7.21
C PHE A 59 8.91 -12.76 -8.37
N ALA A 60 9.99 -11.99 -8.57
CA ALA A 60 10.10 -11.01 -9.64
C ALA A 60 10.04 -11.65 -11.03
N ASP A 61 10.76 -12.75 -11.24
CA ASP A 61 10.77 -13.52 -12.49
C ASP A 61 9.40 -14.12 -12.79
N GLY A 62 8.70 -14.59 -11.75
CA GLY A 62 7.31 -15.05 -11.85
C GLY A 62 6.38 -13.93 -12.33
N PHE A 63 6.46 -12.76 -11.71
CA PHE A 63 5.70 -11.58 -12.12
C PHE A 63 6.06 -11.09 -13.52
N ALA A 64 7.35 -11.09 -13.89
CA ALA A 64 7.79 -10.71 -15.22
C ALA A 64 7.19 -11.61 -16.31
N LYS A 65 7.10 -12.93 -16.08
CA LYS A 65 6.42 -13.85 -17.00
C LYS A 65 4.93 -13.54 -17.12
N ILE A 66 4.27 -13.25 -16.00
CA ILE A 66 2.84 -12.87 -15.98
C ILE A 66 2.63 -11.57 -16.76
N LEU A 67 3.50 -10.57 -16.58
CA LEU A 67 3.46 -9.31 -17.32
C LEU A 67 3.65 -9.52 -18.82
N ASN A 68 4.53 -10.45 -19.24
CA ASN A 68 4.69 -10.77 -20.66
C ASN A 68 3.39 -11.31 -21.28
N PHE A 69 2.69 -12.23 -20.61
CA PHE A 69 1.37 -12.70 -21.09
C PHE A 69 0.34 -11.57 -21.17
N ALA A 70 0.37 -10.63 -20.22
CA ALA A 70 -0.51 -9.47 -20.26
C ALA A 70 -0.18 -8.53 -21.43
N ASN A 71 1.12 -8.39 -21.73
CA ASN A 71 1.60 -7.59 -22.85
C ASN A 71 1.20 -8.20 -24.20
N ASP A 72 1.22 -9.53 -24.35
CA ASP A 72 0.74 -10.20 -25.57
C ASP A 72 -0.71 -9.79 -25.90
N GLY A 73 -1.58 -9.76 -24.88
CA GLY A 73 -2.97 -9.32 -25.04
C GLY A 73 -3.11 -7.82 -25.35
N THR A 74 -2.26 -7.00 -24.74
CA THR A 74 -2.25 -5.54 -24.98
C THR A 74 -1.76 -5.22 -26.40
N GLU A 75 -0.70 -5.89 -26.84
CA GLU A 75 -0.11 -5.73 -28.18
C GLU A 75 -1.09 -6.18 -29.28
N PHE A 76 -1.80 -7.30 -29.06
CA PHE A 76 -2.82 -7.76 -30.01
C PHE A 76 -3.93 -6.73 -30.27
N VAL A 77 -4.39 -6.03 -29.23
CA VAL A 77 -5.49 -5.06 -29.35
C VAL A 77 -5.00 -3.66 -29.72
N PHE A 78 -3.86 -3.23 -29.18
CA PHE A 78 -3.42 -1.83 -29.21
C PHE A 78 -2.05 -1.62 -29.88
N GLY A 79 -1.34 -2.66 -30.32
CA GLY A 79 0.03 -2.56 -30.86
C GLY A 79 0.19 -1.53 -31.97
N GLY A 80 -0.76 -1.46 -32.89
CA GLY A 80 -0.76 -0.45 -33.98
C GLY A 80 -0.97 1.01 -33.53
N ILE A 81 -1.29 1.25 -32.27
CA ILE A 81 -1.47 2.58 -31.64
C ILE A 81 -0.26 2.92 -30.75
N VAL A 82 0.53 1.92 -30.34
CA VAL A 82 1.75 2.14 -29.55
C VAL A 82 2.83 2.65 -30.50
N ASN A 83 3.32 3.88 -30.27
CA ASN A 83 4.45 4.39 -31.04
C ASN A 83 5.67 3.49 -30.82
N GLU A 84 6.25 2.96 -31.90
CA GLU A 84 7.48 2.19 -31.86
C GLU A 84 8.58 2.96 -31.11
N GLY A 85 9.16 2.33 -30.09
CA GLY A 85 10.23 2.92 -29.28
C GLY A 85 9.79 3.80 -28.10
N ILE A 86 8.48 4.04 -27.89
CA ILE A 86 7.99 4.77 -26.72
C ILE A 86 7.32 3.81 -25.73
N HIS A 87 7.90 3.70 -24.53
CA HIS A 87 7.26 3.05 -23.39
C HIS A 87 6.07 3.88 -22.90
N SER A 88 4.90 3.68 -23.51
CA SER A 88 3.65 4.28 -23.05
C SER A 88 3.28 3.74 -21.66
N PHE A 89 3.19 4.63 -20.68
CA PHE A 89 2.74 4.29 -19.32
C PHE A 89 1.37 3.61 -19.31
N PHE A 90 0.43 4.08 -20.13
CA PHE A 90 -0.91 3.48 -20.18
C PHE A 90 -0.86 2.02 -20.63
N PHE A 91 -0.15 1.73 -21.71
CA PHE A 91 -0.09 0.37 -22.28
C PHE A 91 0.84 -0.57 -21.50
N HIS A 92 1.99 -0.10 -21.02
CA HIS A 92 2.98 -0.99 -20.39
C HIS A 92 2.83 -1.10 -18.87
N VAL A 93 2.15 -0.14 -18.23
CA VAL A 93 2.04 -0.10 -16.76
C VAL A 93 0.59 -0.33 -16.33
N LEU A 94 -0.39 0.28 -16.98
CA LEU A 94 -1.79 0.14 -16.57
C LEU A 94 -2.48 -1.08 -17.18
N MET A 95 -2.39 -1.30 -18.49
CA MET A 95 -3.08 -2.43 -19.13
C MET A 95 -2.82 -3.82 -18.52
N PRO A 96 -1.60 -4.14 -18.03
CA PRO A 96 -1.37 -5.41 -17.34
C PRO A 96 -2.28 -5.67 -16.12
N ILE A 97 -2.85 -4.62 -15.51
CA ILE A 97 -3.81 -4.72 -14.40
C ILE A 97 -5.06 -5.53 -14.81
N VAL A 98 -5.47 -5.46 -16.08
CA VAL A 98 -6.62 -6.24 -16.59
C VAL A 98 -6.37 -7.73 -16.44
N PHE A 99 -5.21 -8.21 -16.94
CA PHE A 99 -4.85 -9.62 -16.84
C PHE A 99 -4.62 -10.06 -15.40
N MET A 100 -3.98 -9.22 -14.58
CA MET A 100 -3.80 -9.51 -13.16
C MET A 100 -5.13 -9.66 -12.43
N SER A 101 -6.13 -8.84 -12.78
CA SER A 101 -7.49 -8.95 -12.22
C SER A 101 -8.12 -10.29 -12.59
N VAL A 102 -7.96 -10.75 -13.83
CA VAL A 102 -8.41 -12.10 -14.25
C VAL A 102 -7.76 -13.21 -13.44
N LEU A 103 -6.44 -13.15 -13.22
CA LEU A 103 -5.74 -14.15 -12.41
C LEU A 103 -6.27 -14.19 -10.97
N ILE A 104 -6.52 -13.03 -10.38
CA ILE A 104 -7.14 -12.94 -9.05
C ILE A 104 -8.54 -13.59 -9.07
N GLY A 105 -9.36 -13.28 -10.08
CA GLY A 105 -10.68 -13.88 -10.27
C GLY A 105 -10.64 -15.41 -10.37
N ILE A 106 -9.69 -15.96 -11.16
CA ILE A 106 -9.49 -17.41 -11.29
C ILE A 106 -9.15 -18.03 -9.92
N LEU A 107 -8.19 -17.45 -9.19
CA LEU A 107 -7.79 -17.93 -7.87
C LEU A 107 -8.92 -17.84 -6.85
N GLN A 108 -9.79 -16.84 -6.97
CA GLN A 108 -10.96 -16.64 -6.13
C GLN A 108 -12.06 -17.65 -6.44
N HIS A 109 -12.36 -17.87 -7.72
CA HIS A 109 -13.35 -18.84 -8.21
C HIS A 109 -13.05 -20.26 -7.73
N TYR A 110 -11.79 -20.68 -7.79
CA TYR A 110 -11.35 -22.00 -7.30
C TYR A 110 -11.10 -22.07 -5.79
N LYS A 111 -11.45 -21.02 -5.04
CA LYS A 111 -11.24 -20.91 -3.59
C LYS A 111 -9.78 -21.06 -3.12
N ILE A 112 -8.81 -20.86 -4.02
CA ILE A 112 -7.37 -20.87 -3.69
C ILE A 112 -7.02 -19.63 -2.87
N LEU A 113 -7.51 -18.46 -3.30
CA LEU A 113 -7.22 -17.19 -2.64
C LEU A 113 -7.82 -17.10 -1.22
N PRO A 114 -9.11 -17.41 -1.00
CA PRO A 114 -9.69 -17.45 0.35
C PRO A 114 -8.98 -18.44 1.27
N PHE A 115 -8.53 -19.58 0.74
CA PHE A 115 -7.74 -20.56 1.48
C PHE A 115 -6.43 -19.92 1.96
N ILE A 116 -5.64 -19.35 1.05
CA ILE A 116 -4.35 -18.71 1.39
C ILE A 116 -4.55 -17.58 2.40
N ILE A 117 -5.50 -16.68 2.17
CA ILE A 117 -5.80 -15.55 3.05
C ILE A 117 -6.16 -16.04 4.46
N LYS A 118 -7.01 -17.07 4.57
CA LYS A 118 -7.42 -17.63 5.86
C LYS A 118 -6.24 -18.14 6.67
N TYR A 119 -5.35 -18.95 6.07
CA TYR A 119 -4.25 -19.55 6.82
C TYR A 119 -3.14 -18.55 7.16
N ILE A 120 -2.81 -17.63 6.25
CA ILE A 120 -1.85 -16.56 6.55
C ILE A 120 -2.42 -15.63 7.63
N GLY A 121 -3.71 -15.26 7.52
CA GLY A 121 -4.39 -14.44 8.53
C GLY A 121 -4.41 -15.12 9.90
N LEU A 122 -4.66 -16.43 9.97
CA LEU A 122 -4.60 -17.20 11.22
C LEU A 122 -3.18 -17.32 11.79
N ALA A 123 -2.16 -17.37 10.93
CA ALA A 123 -0.77 -17.35 11.39
C ALA A 123 -0.40 -15.98 11.98
N LEU A 124 -0.79 -14.91 11.31
CA LEU A 124 -0.51 -13.54 11.74
C LEU A 124 -1.29 -13.15 13.00
N SER A 125 -2.53 -13.63 13.17
CA SER A 125 -3.33 -13.34 14.37
C SER A 125 -2.67 -13.85 15.66
N LYS A 126 -1.85 -14.90 15.58
CA LYS A 126 -1.09 -15.41 16.73
C LYS A 126 0.05 -14.48 17.15
N VAL A 127 0.52 -13.61 16.25
CA VAL A 127 1.70 -12.77 16.46
C VAL A 127 1.33 -11.31 16.70
N ASN A 128 0.31 -10.80 16.00
CA ASN A 128 -0.05 -9.39 16.00
C ASN A 128 -0.90 -8.96 17.20
N GLY A 129 -1.51 -9.90 17.94
CA GLY A 129 -2.35 -9.60 19.10
C GLY A 129 -3.71 -8.97 18.76
N MET A 130 -4.12 -9.03 17.50
CA MET A 130 -5.44 -8.63 16.98
C MET A 130 -6.34 -9.85 16.72
N GLY A 131 -7.60 -9.61 16.38
CA GLY A 131 -8.56 -10.68 16.06
C GLY A 131 -8.27 -11.36 14.71
N LYS A 132 -8.97 -12.46 14.47
CA LYS A 132 -8.94 -13.22 13.21
C LYS A 132 -9.48 -12.39 12.05
N LEU A 133 -10.52 -11.58 12.27
CA LEU A 133 -11.09 -10.73 11.21
C LEU A 133 -10.10 -9.67 10.74
N GLU A 134 -9.43 -8.97 11.66
CA GLU A 134 -8.44 -7.95 11.33
C GLU A 134 -7.25 -8.56 10.59
N SER A 135 -6.84 -9.75 11.03
CA SER A 135 -5.72 -10.46 10.42
C SER A 135 -6.07 -11.00 9.04
N TYR A 136 -7.27 -11.54 8.86
CA TYR A 136 -7.80 -11.94 7.56
C TYR A 136 -7.89 -10.73 6.63
N ASN A 137 -8.50 -9.63 7.09
CA ASN A 137 -8.70 -8.43 6.30
C ASN A 137 -7.37 -7.83 5.86
N ALA A 138 -6.36 -7.75 6.72
CA ALA A 138 -5.05 -7.21 6.34
C ALA A 138 -4.40 -8.03 5.20
N VAL A 139 -4.46 -9.37 5.27
CA VAL A 139 -3.95 -10.23 4.21
C VAL A 139 -4.81 -10.13 2.96
N ALA A 140 -6.14 -10.10 3.12
CA ALA A 140 -7.07 -9.96 2.01
C ALA A 140 -6.88 -8.62 1.30
N SER A 141 -6.66 -7.52 2.01
CA SER A 141 -6.38 -6.19 1.45
C SER A 141 -5.07 -6.18 0.66
N ALA A 142 -4.02 -6.82 1.17
CA ALA A 142 -2.73 -6.91 0.49
C ALA A 142 -2.79 -7.71 -0.81
N ILE A 143 -3.81 -8.58 -0.96
CA ILE A 143 -3.99 -9.41 -2.14
C ILE A 143 -5.02 -8.79 -3.10
N LEU A 144 -6.22 -8.52 -2.61
CA LEU A 144 -7.36 -8.06 -3.40
C LEU A 144 -7.29 -6.56 -3.70
N GLY A 145 -6.86 -5.76 -2.73
CA GLY A 145 -6.89 -4.30 -2.81
C GLY A 145 -7.84 -3.66 -1.80
N GLN A 146 -7.84 -2.32 -1.80
CA GLN A 146 -8.58 -1.54 -0.80
C GLN A 146 -10.10 -1.46 -1.04
N ASN A 147 -10.59 -1.74 -2.25
CA ASN A 147 -12.02 -1.70 -2.56
C ASN A 147 -12.66 -3.07 -2.37
N GLU A 148 -12.04 -4.08 -2.96
CA GLU A 148 -12.54 -5.43 -3.13
C GLU A 148 -12.56 -6.18 -1.80
N VAL A 149 -11.64 -5.85 -0.88
CA VAL A 149 -11.56 -6.50 0.42
C VAL A 149 -12.85 -6.38 1.22
N PHE A 150 -13.56 -5.25 1.15
CA PHE A 150 -14.77 -5.03 1.92
C PHE A 150 -15.94 -5.91 1.45
N ILE A 151 -15.93 -6.33 0.18
CA ILE A 151 -16.93 -7.26 -0.36
C ILE A 151 -16.84 -8.61 0.36
N SER A 152 -15.62 -9.06 0.68
CA SER A 152 -15.38 -10.34 1.36
C SER A 152 -15.98 -10.40 2.77
N ILE A 153 -16.17 -9.24 3.41
CA ILE A 153 -16.69 -9.09 4.78
C ILE A 153 -18.05 -8.37 4.81
N LYS A 154 -18.73 -8.20 3.67
CA LYS A 154 -19.97 -7.41 3.52
C LYS A 154 -21.02 -7.70 4.59
N LYS A 155 -21.23 -8.98 4.93
CA LYS A 155 -22.24 -9.42 5.91
C LYS A 155 -21.96 -8.90 7.33
N GLN A 156 -20.70 -8.62 7.63
CA GLN A 156 -20.26 -8.22 8.96
C GLN A 156 -20.14 -6.70 9.09
N ILE A 157 -19.96 -5.94 7.99
CA ILE A 157 -19.73 -4.49 8.02
C ILE A 157 -20.75 -3.74 8.88
N GLY A 158 -22.04 -4.06 8.74
CA GLY A 158 -23.11 -3.41 9.48
C GLY A 158 -23.03 -3.61 11.00
N LEU A 159 -22.44 -4.72 11.44
CA LEU A 159 -22.32 -5.14 12.84
C LEU A 159 -21.02 -4.66 13.49
N LEU A 160 -20.06 -4.14 12.70
CA LEU A 160 -18.76 -3.77 13.22
C LEU A 160 -18.82 -2.50 14.06
N PRO A 161 -18.23 -2.53 15.28
CA PRO A 161 -17.91 -1.33 16.03
C PRO A 161 -16.99 -0.41 15.24
N ARG A 162 -17.06 0.89 15.56
CA ARG A 162 -16.27 1.95 14.90
C ARG A 162 -14.77 1.66 14.94
N GLU A 163 -14.29 1.12 16.04
CA GLU A 163 -12.88 0.81 16.30
C GLU A 163 -12.43 -0.32 15.37
N ARG A 164 -13.21 -1.39 15.24
CA ARG A 164 -12.88 -2.49 14.32
C ARG A 164 -12.87 -2.01 12.88
N LEU A 165 -13.92 -1.27 12.50
CA LEU A 165 -14.02 -0.70 11.16
C LEU A 165 -12.84 0.20 10.81
N TYR A 166 -12.37 1.04 11.74
CA TYR A 166 -11.15 1.84 11.55
C TYR A 166 -9.95 0.95 11.24
N THR A 167 -9.72 -0.13 11.99
CA THR A 167 -8.58 -1.03 11.76
C THR A 167 -8.64 -1.73 10.41
N LEU A 168 -9.83 -2.16 9.97
CA LEU A 168 -9.99 -2.78 8.64
C LEU A 168 -9.71 -1.78 7.51
N CYS A 169 -10.19 -0.54 7.65
CA CYS A 169 -9.86 0.54 6.72
C CYS A 169 -8.37 0.89 6.74
N ALA A 170 -7.76 0.94 7.93
CA ALA A 170 -6.35 1.28 8.10
C ALA A 170 -5.45 0.24 7.46
N SER A 171 -5.74 -1.05 7.64
CA SER A 171 -5.00 -2.11 6.95
C SER A 171 -5.16 -2.01 5.43
N ALA A 172 -6.38 -1.75 4.95
CA ALA A 172 -6.65 -1.62 3.52
C ALA A 172 -5.86 -0.48 2.86
N MET A 173 -5.86 0.70 3.48
CA MET A 173 -5.12 1.88 2.98
C MET A 173 -3.60 1.72 3.08
N SER A 174 -3.12 0.96 4.07
CA SER A 174 -1.68 0.78 4.30
C SER A 174 -1.03 -0.25 3.38
N THR A 175 -1.83 -1.02 2.64
CA THR A 175 -1.37 -2.03 1.68
C THR A 175 -1.56 -1.57 0.24
N VAL A 176 -1.20 -2.43 -0.71
CA VAL A 176 -1.49 -2.28 -2.15
C VAL A 176 -2.10 -3.59 -2.66
N SER A 177 -2.82 -3.55 -3.78
CA SER A 177 -3.36 -4.76 -4.40
C SER A 177 -2.27 -5.53 -5.15
N MET A 178 -2.36 -6.87 -5.18
CA MET A 178 -1.47 -7.67 -6.02
C MET A 178 -1.66 -7.38 -7.52
N SER A 179 -2.81 -6.83 -7.92
CA SER A 179 -3.08 -6.51 -9.32
C SER A 179 -2.18 -5.42 -9.91
N ILE A 180 -1.66 -4.54 -9.05
CA ILE A 180 -0.82 -3.40 -9.44
C ILE A 180 0.65 -3.59 -9.04
N VAL A 181 0.99 -4.65 -8.30
CA VAL A 181 2.37 -4.96 -7.90
C VAL A 181 3.27 -5.12 -9.12
N GLY A 182 2.77 -5.78 -10.17
CA GLY A 182 3.50 -5.90 -11.44
C GLY A 182 3.87 -4.54 -12.03
N SER A 183 2.91 -3.59 -12.04
CA SER A 183 3.12 -2.21 -12.46
C SER A 183 4.17 -1.48 -11.61
N TYR A 184 4.23 -1.73 -10.30
CA TYR A 184 5.28 -1.14 -9.47
C TYR A 184 6.66 -1.71 -9.78
N MET A 185 6.76 -3.00 -10.13
CA MET A 185 8.02 -3.63 -10.50
C MET A 185 8.58 -3.15 -11.83
N THR A 186 7.78 -2.54 -12.70
CA THR A 186 8.29 -1.88 -13.91
C THR A 186 8.91 -0.52 -13.62
N MET A 187 8.63 0.08 -12.46
CA MET A 187 9.10 1.42 -12.07
C MET A 187 10.15 1.38 -10.95
N LEU A 188 10.05 0.42 -10.03
CA LEU A 188 10.90 0.27 -8.86
C LEU A 188 11.61 -1.10 -8.88
N LYS A 189 12.76 -1.20 -8.20
CA LYS A 189 13.45 -2.48 -8.04
C LYS A 189 12.54 -3.50 -7.35
N PRO A 190 12.37 -4.73 -7.89
CA PRO A 190 11.48 -5.74 -7.31
C PRO A 190 11.77 -6.08 -5.84
N GLU A 191 13.04 -6.06 -5.44
CA GLU A 191 13.46 -6.29 -4.05
C GLU A 191 12.84 -5.30 -3.05
N TYR A 192 12.75 -4.02 -3.42
CA TYR A 192 12.10 -3.01 -2.59
C TYR A 192 10.59 -3.16 -2.60
N VAL A 193 10.01 -3.60 -3.73
CA VAL A 193 8.58 -3.87 -3.83
C VAL A 193 8.17 -5.01 -2.90
N VAL A 194 8.83 -6.16 -3.01
CA VAL A 194 8.55 -7.34 -2.19
C VAL A 194 8.77 -7.04 -0.70
N ALA A 195 9.87 -6.36 -0.36
CA ALA A 195 10.12 -5.95 1.02
C ALA A 195 9.00 -5.05 1.56
N ALA A 196 8.56 -4.05 0.80
CA ALA A 196 7.48 -3.15 1.23
C ALA A 196 6.15 -3.89 1.46
N LEU A 197 5.77 -4.82 0.58
CA LEU A 197 4.55 -5.61 0.73
C LEU A 197 4.53 -6.38 2.05
N VAL A 198 5.64 -7.06 2.37
CA VAL A 198 5.76 -7.83 3.60
C VAL A 198 5.80 -6.92 4.82
N LEU A 199 6.62 -5.86 4.79
CA LEU A 199 6.78 -4.95 5.92
C LEU A 199 5.50 -4.19 6.25
N ASN A 200 4.77 -3.72 5.24
CA ASN A 200 3.52 -2.97 5.44
C ASN A 200 2.42 -3.79 6.11
N LEU A 201 2.41 -5.11 5.90
CA LEU A 201 1.45 -6.00 6.57
C LEU A 201 1.64 -5.94 8.09
N PHE A 202 2.88 -6.05 8.57
CA PHE A 202 3.21 -5.89 9.99
C PHE A 202 3.05 -4.44 10.45
N GLY A 203 3.47 -3.48 9.64
CA GLY A 203 3.39 -2.06 9.96
C GLY A 203 1.94 -1.63 10.18
N GLY A 204 1.01 -2.11 9.36
CA GLY A 204 -0.43 -1.91 9.51
C GLY A 204 -0.93 -2.37 10.88
N PHE A 205 -0.52 -3.55 11.34
CA PHE A 205 -0.87 -4.04 12.67
C PHE A 205 -0.22 -3.23 13.79
N ILE A 206 1.07 -2.88 13.65
CA ILE A 206 1.80 -2.10 14.66
C ILE A 206 1.13 -0.74 14.86
N ILE A 207 0.96 0.04 13.79
CA ILE A 207 0.38 1.38 13.87
C ILE A 207 -1.08 1.31 14.32
N SER A 208 -1.87 0.37 13.79
CA SER A 208 -3.27 0.21 14.23
C SER A 208 -3.38 -0.16 15.71
N SER A 209 -2.48 -1.01 16.23
CA SER A 209 -2.45 -1.39 17.65
C SER A 209 -2.10 -0.23 18.59
N ILE A 210 -1.44 0.81 18.08
CA ILE A 210 -1.07 2.00 18.85
C ILE A 210 -2.14 3.08 18.70
N VAL A 211 -2.54 3.38 17.46
CA VAL A 211 -3.47 4.48 17.12
C VAL A 211 -4.91 4.16 17.52
N ASN A 212 -5.28 2.88 17.49
CA ASN A 212 -6.63 2.39 17.77
C ASN A 212 -6.63 1.07 18.55
N PRO A 213 -6.17 1.08 19.82
CA PRO A 213 -6.15 -0.11 20.65
C PRO A 213 -7.55 -0.46 21.16
N TYR A 214 -7.95 -1.73 21.01
CA TYR A 214 -9.16 -2.31 21.61
C TYR A 214 -8.96 -3.81 21.89
N ARG A 215 -9.91 -4.40 22.60
CA ARG A 215 -9.96 -5.84 22.86
C ARG A 215 -11.15 -6.44 22.12
N VAL A 216 -10.88 -7.46 21.31
CA VAL A 216 -11.93 -8.26 20.67
C VAL A 216 -12.33 -9.35 21.65
N GLN A 217 -13.62 -9.46 21.95
CA GLN A 217 -14.10 -10.58 22.76
C GLN A 217 -14.16 -11.87 21.91
N PRO A 218 -13.95 -13.06 22.48
CA PRO A 218 -13.90 -14.30 21.70
C PRO A 218 -15.17 -14.61 20.89
N ASP A 219 -16.33 -14.16 21.37
CA ASP A 219 -17.65 -14.26 20.73
C ASP A 219 -17.82 -13.28 19.56
N GLU A 220 -17.07 -12.18 19.54
CA GLU A 220 -17.06 -11.21 18.45
C GLU A 220 -16.00 -11.54 17.38
N ASP A 221 -15.06 -12.46 17.66
CA ASP A 221 -13.99 -12.86 16.75
C ASP A 221 -14.42 -13.98 15.77
N ILE A 222 -15.62 -13.84 15.23
CA ILE A 222 -16.18 -14.74 14.22
C ILE A 222 -15.74 -14.23 12.85
N LEU A 223 -15.02 -15.08 12.12
CA LEU A 223 -14.70 -14.84 10.71
C LEU A 223 -15.76 -15.55 9.86
N GLU A 224 -16.80 -14.82 9.45
CA GLU A 224 -17.74 -15.30 8.44
C GLU A 224 -17.26 -14.90 7.06
N VAL A 225 -16.34 -15.71 6.50
CA VAL A 225 -15.99 -15.56 5.09
C VAL A 225 -17.20 -15.98 4.26
N ARG A 226 -17.69 -15.06 3.42
CA ARG A 226 -18.76 -15.39 2.47
C ARG A 226 -18.30 -16.55 1.59
N GLU A 227 -19.11 -17.60 1.51
CA GLU A 227 -19.11 -18.45 0.32
C GLU A 227 -19.75 -17.65 -0.80
N GLU A 228 -18.96 -17.31 -1.83
CA GLU A 228 -19.51 -16.64 -3.00
C GLU A 228 -20.62 -17.49 -3.60
N THR A 229 -21.65 -16.82 -4.11
CA THR A 229 -22.61 -17.44 -5.02
C THR A 229 -21.81 -18.15 -6.10
N LYS A 230 -22.14 -19.42 -6.41
CA LYS A 230 -21.46 -20.20 -7.46
C LYS A 230 -21.65 -19.48 -8.80
N GLN A 231 -20.76 -18.56 -9.07
CA GLN A 231 -20.61 -17.92 -10.36
C GLN A 231 -20.06 -18.96 -11.32
N THR A 232 -20.45 -18.93 -12.59
CA THR A 232 -19.80 -19.80 -13.58
C THR A 232 -18.41 -19.27 -13.92
N PHE A 233 -17.52 -20.14 -14.40
CA PHE A 233 -16.13 -19.74 -14.72
C PHE A 233 -16.07 -18.58 -15.73
N PHE A 234 -16.89 -18.64 -16.79
CA PHE A 234 -16.92 -17.59 -17.83
C PHE A 234 -17.59 -16.29 -17.36
N GLU A 235 -18.58 -16.38 -16.49
CA GLU A 235 -19.19 -15.21 -15.86
C GLU A 235 -18.17 -14.47 -14.99
N MET A 236 -17.40 -15.21 -14.17
CA MET A 236 -16.28 -14.66 -13.38
C MET A 236 -15.23 -14.02 -14.29
N LEU A 237 -14.81 -14.70 -15.36
CA LEU A 237 -13.83 -14.14 -16.29
C LEU A 237 -14.31 -12.80 -16.87
N GLY A 238 -15.55 -12.74 -17.35
CA GLY A 238 -16.12 -11.51 -17.91
C GLY A 238 -16.14 -10.37 -16.89
N GLU A 239 -16.55 -10.63 -15.65
CA GLU A 239 -16.58 -9.63 -14.59
C GLU A 239 -15.19 -9.11 -14.24
N TYR A 240 -14.22 -9.99 -13.99
CA TYR A 240 -12.86 -9.57 -13.60
C TYR A 240 -12.07 -8.90 -14.74
N ILE A 241 -12.32 -9.25 -16.01
CA ILE A 241 -11.78 -8.50 -17.16
C ILE A 241 -12.32 -7.07 -17.12
N MET A 242 -13.64 -6.91 -16.99
CA MET A 242 -14.28 -5.59 -16.99
C MET A 242 -13.87 -4.76 -15.77
N ASP A 243 -13.78 -5.37 -14.59
CA ASP A 243 -13.37 -4.68 -13.37
C ASP A 243 -11.90 -4.27 -13.42
N GLY A 244 -11.02 -5.13 -13.93
CA GLY A 244 -9.64 -4.76 -14.21
C GLY A 244 -9.53 -3.57 -15.19
N PHE A 245 -10.33 -3.55 -16.25
CA PHE A 245 -10.35 -2.43 -17.19
C PHE A 245 -10.90 -1.13 -16.57
N LYS A 246 -11.94 -1.22 -15.73
CA LYS A 246 -12.41 -0.06 -14.96
C LYS A 246 -11.29 0.50 -14.08
N VAL A 247 -10.50 -0.35 -13.42
CA VAL A 247 -9.35 0.08 -12.61
C VAL A 247 -8.35 0.83 -13.48
N VAL A 248 -8.01 0.32 -14.67
CA VAL A 248 -7.11 1.01 -15.62
C VAL A 248 -7.60 2.41 -15.97
N VAL A 249 -8.89 2.55 -16.31
CA VAL A 249 -9.48 3.85 -16.67
C VAL A 249 -9.48 4.81 -15.48
N ILE A 250 -9.89 4.33 -14.29
CA ILE A 250 -9.92 5.13 -13.06
C ILE A 250 -8.51 5.66 -12.74
N VAL A 251 -7.51 4.77 -12.73
CA VAL A 251 -6.12 5.16 -12.45
C VAL A 251 -5.61 6.13 -13.51
N GLY A 252 -5.82 5.84 -14.79
CA GLY A 252 -5.39 6.71 -15.89
C GLY A 252 -5.97 8.13 -15.80
N VAL A 253 -7.29 8.25 -15.59
CA VAL A 253 -7.96 9.55 -15.45
C VAL A 253 -7.51 10.29 -14.19
N MET A 254 -7.37 9.59 -13.06
CA MET A 254 -6.86 10.17 -11.82
C MET A 254 -5.46 10.75 -12.02
N LEU A 255 -4.57 10.03 -12.71
CA LEU A 255 -3.21 10.49 -12.98
C LEU A 255 -3.18 11.73 -13.87
N VAL A 256 -3.96 11.76 -14.94
CA VAL A 256 -4.09 12.96 -15.79
C VAL A 256 -4.50 14.16 -14.94
N GLY A 257 -5.54 14.01 -14.11
CA GLY A 257 -6.03 15.08 -13.24
C GLY A 257 -4.99 15.56 -12.22
N PHE A 258 -4.39 14.63 -11.44
CA PHE A 258 -3.45 15.00 -10.39
C PHE A 258 -2.13 15.56 -10.92
N VAL A 259 -1.59 15.01 -12.02
CA VAL A 259 -0.36 15.54 -12.64
C VAL A 259 -0.59 16.95 -13.17
N ALA A 260 -1.71 17.18 -13.86
CA ALA A 260 -2.05 18.52 -14.36
C ALA A 260 -2.25 19.52 -13.19
N LEU A 261 -2.94 19.10 -12.14
CA LEU A 261 -3.18 19.93 -10.95
C LEU A 261 -1.87 20.28 -10.24
N ILE A 262 -1.00 19.31 -9.98
CA ILE A 262 0.31 19.55 -9.35
C ILE A 262 1.16 20.48 -10.23
N SER A 263 1.18 20.26 -11.55
CA SER A 263 1.90 21.12 -12.50
C SER A 263 1.41 22.57 -12.45
N MET A 264 0.09 22.77 -12.46
CA MET A 264 -0.52 24.10 -12.32
C MET A 264 -0.16 24.76 -10.98
N ILE A 265 -0.31 24.04 -9.86
CA ILE A 265 0.01 24.56 -8.53
C ILE A 265 1.50 24.91 -8.45
N ASN A 266 2.39 24.07 -8.97
CA ASN A 266 3.82 24.35 -9.03
C ASN A 266 4.12 25.60 -9.85
N GLY A 267 3.45 25.80 -11.00
CA GLY A 267 3.61 26.99 -11.82
C GLY A 267 3.20 28.27 -11.08
N ILE A 268 2.06 28.24 -10.39
CA ILE A 268 1.57 29.35 -9.56
C ILE A 268 2.57 29.66 -8.43
N PHE A 269 2.98 28.65 -7.67
CA PHE A 269 3.90 28.83 -6.55
C PHE A 269 5.28 29.29 -6.99
N SER A 270 5.80 28.77 -8.09
CA SER A 270 7.07 29.23 -8.67
C SER A 270 7.00 30.68 -9.13
N GLY A 271 5.85 31.09 -9.70
CA GLY A 271 5.63 32.47 -10.12
C GLY A 271 5.51 33.47 -8.97
N ILE A 272 4.88 33.08 -7.86
CA ILE A 272 4.65 33.96 -6.70
C ILE A 272 5.83 33.95 -5.72
N PHE A 273 6.35 32.76 -5.41
CA PHE A 273 7.32 32.55 -4.33
C PHE A 273 8.73 32.16 -4.82
N GLY A 274 8.92 31.94 -6.13
CA GLY A 274 10.20 31.47 -6.69
C GLY A 274 10.54 30.01 -6.35
N ILE A 275 9.60 29.26 -5.76
CA ILE A 275 9.76 27.86 -5.36
C ILE A 275 8.49 27.06 -5.68
N SER A 276 8.65 25.83 -6.16
CA SER A 276 7.51 24.96 -6.46
C SER A 276 6.80 24.50 -5.18
N PHE A 277 5.50 24.23 -5.28
CA PHE A 277 4.71 23.70 -4.18
C PHE A 277 5.26 22.36 -3.67
N GLN A 278 5.67 21.47 -4.59
CA GLN A 278 6.33 20.22 -4.23
C GLN A 278 7.58 20.45 -3.38
N ASN A 279 8.42 21.43 -3.71
CA ASN A 279 9.63 21.72 -2.93
C ASN A 279 9.32 22.27 -1.54
N ILE A 280 8.29 23.10 -1.39
CA ILE A 280 7.82 23.55 -0.06
C ILE A 280 7.42 22.35 0.80
N LEU A 281 6.63 21.43 0.23
CA LEU A 281 6.28 20.20 0.94
C LEU A 281 7.51 19.31 1.19
N GLY A 282 8.49 19.35 0.29
CA GLY A 282 9.78 18.71 0.45
C GLY A 282 10.53 19.21 1.68
N TYR A 283 10.58 20.53 1.92
CA TYR A 283 11.12 21.07 3.17
C TYR A 283 10.36 20.62 4.41
N ALA A 284 9.02 20.54 4.33
CA ALA A 284 8.19 20.07 5.43
C ALA A 284 8.42 18.58 5.76
N LEU A 285 8.65 17.74 4.74
CA LEU A 285 8.88 16.30 4.91
C LEU A 285 10.37 15.92 5.03
N ALA A 286 11.31 16.82 4.74
CA ALA A 286 12.75 16.55 4.83
C ALA A 286 13.20 16.07 6.23
N PRO A 287 12.70 16.62 7.36
CA PRO A 287 13.05 16.09 8.68
C PRO A 287 12.64 14.63 8.85
N PHE A 288 11.49 14.25 8.29
CA PHE A 288 11.00 12.87 8.32
C PHE A 288 11.85 11.97 7.43
N ALA A 289 12.16 12.41 6.19
CA ALA A 289 13.08 11.70 5.31
C ALA A 289 14.43 11.44 5.99
N PHE A 290 14.99 12.45 6.64
CA PHE A 290 16.22 12.34 7.40
C PHE A 290 16.12 11.33 8.55
N LEU A 291 15.02 11.35 9.31
CA LEU A 291 14.76 10.40 10.39
C LEU A 291 14.65 8.94 9.91
N MET A 292 14.19 8.70 8.68
CA MET A 292 14.25 7.35 8.07
C MET A 292 15.67 6.93 7.69
N GLY A 293 16.64 7.84 7.75
CA GLY A 293 18.04 7.58 7.42
C GLY A 293 18.44 8.03 6.01
N VAL A 294 17.66 8.89 5.36
CA VAL A 294 18.07 9.60 4.13
C VAL A 294 19.13 10.66 4.47
N PRO A 295 20.24 10.77 3.73
CA PRO A 295 21.20 11.86 3.90
C PRO A 295 20.55 13.24 3.76
N TRP A 296 20.93 14.21 4.60
CA TRP A 296 20.27 15.52 4.62
C TRP A 296 20.26 16.25 3.26
N HIS A 297 21.33 16.10 2.46
CA HIS A 297 21.42 16.71 1.13
C HIS A 297 20.43 16.11 0.12
N GLU A 298 19.96 14.87 0.33
CA GLU A 298 18.94 14.21 -0.49
C GLU A 298 17.52 14.38 0.13
N ALA A 299 17.44 14.81 1.39
CA ALA A 299 16.21 14.76 2.19
C ALA A 299 15.09 15.66 1.66
N ILE A 300 15.41 16.81 1.07
CA ILE A 300 14.40 17.72 0.49
C ILE A 300 13.78 17.10 -0.75
N GLN A 301 14.60 16.59 -1.68
CA GLN A 301 14.11 15.93 -2.89
C GLN A 301 13.32 14.66 -2.55
N ALA A 302 13.82 13.83 -1.61
CA ALA A 302 13.09 12.68 -1.10
C ALA A 302 11.76 13.09 -0.45
N GLY A 303 11.76 14.17 0.35
CA GLY A 303 10.58 14.76 0.95
C GLY A 303 9.55 15.20 -0.08
N SER A 304 9.96 15.80 -1.19
CA SER A 304 9.06 16.22 -2.27
C SER A 304 8.35 15.02 -2.91
N ILE A 305 9.07 13.92 -3.13
CA ILE A 305 8.51 12.66 -3.64
C ILE A 305 7.51 12.06 -2.64
N MET A 306 7.90 11.99 -1.36
CA MET A 306 7.03 11.52 -0.29
C MET A 306 5.74 12.35 -0.18
N ALA A 307 5.85 13.68 -0.31
CA ALA A 307 4.72 14.59 -0.25
C ALA A 307 3.76 14.38 -1.43
N THR A 308 4.33 14.22 -2.63
CA THR A 308 3.58 13.96 -3.85
C THR A 308 2.69 12.73 -3.71
N LYS A 309 3.20 11.68 -3.06
CA LYS A 309 2.38 10.50 -2.77
C LYS A 309 1.17 10.84 -1.91
N ILE A 310 1.37 11.53 -0.80
CA ILE A 310 0.29 11.81 0.17
C ILE A 310 -0.79 12.71 -0.47
N VAL A 311 -0.37 13.72 -1.23
CA VAL A 311 -1.26 14.73 -1.82
C VAL A 311 -1.97 14.21 -3.08
N ALA A 312 -1.26 13.50 -3.95
CA ALA A 312 -1.83 12.90 -5.16
C ALA A 312 -2.03 11.39 -4.99
N ASN A 313 -1.02 10.61 -5.36
CA ASN A 313 -0.99 9.17 -5.18
C ASN A 313 0.42 8.63 -5.44
N GLU A 314 0.60 7.35 -5.17
CA GLU A 314 1.86 6.63 -5.28
C GLU A 314 2.37 6.50 -6.72
N PHE A 315 1.50 6.40 -7.73
CA PHE A 315 1.92 6.33 -9.13
C PHE A 315 2.52 7.66 -9.61
N VAL A 316 1.90 8.81 -9.30
CA VAL A 316 2.48 10.12 -9.62
C VAL A 316 3.85 10.27 -8.96
N ALA A 317 3.94 9.90 -7.68
CA ALA A 317 5.19 9.98 -6.94
C ALA A 317 6.28 9.04 -7.49
N MET A 318 5.92 7.82 -7.91
CA MET A 318 6.87 6.89 -8.55
C MET A 318 7.34 7.41 -9.90
N LEU A 319 6.47 8.02 -10.71
CA LEU A 319 6.86 8.62 -11.98
C LEU A 319 7.85 9.78 -11.79
N ASP A 320 7.64 10.62 -10.79
CA ASP A 320 8.60 11.68 -10.45
C ASP A 320 9.90 11.11 -9.86
N PHE A 321 9.81 10.07 -9.03
CA PHE A 321 10.96 9.38 -8.47
C PHE A 321 11.83 8.75 -9.55
N VAL A 322 11.25 8.07 -10.54
CA VAL A 322 12.00 7.41 -11.63
C VAL A 322 12.84 8.39 -12.44
N LYS A 323 12.40 9.65 -12.57
CA LYS A 323 13.14 10.70 -13.30
C LYS A 323 14.40 11.14 -12.57
N ILE A 324 14.36 11.18 -11.24
CA ILE A 324 15.44 11.74 -10.40
C ILE A 324 16.22 10.68 -9.62
N GLN A 325 15.79 9.42 -9.62
CA GLN A 325 16.39 8.38 -8.78
C GLN A 325 17.88 8.19 -9.04
N GLY A 326 18.38 8.48 -10.25
CA GLY A 326 19.80 8.42 -10.59
C GLY A 326 20.68 9.33 -9.72
N GLU A 327 20.13 10.40 -9.15
CA GLU A 327 20.81 11.33 -8.25
C GLU A 327 20.92 10.81 -6.81
N PHE A 328 20.11 9.81 -6.44
CA PHE A 328 20.07 9.28 -5.08
C PHE A 328 21.05 8.14 -4.83
N SER A 329 21.58 8.10 -3.62
CA SER A 329 22.25 6.91 -3.08
C SER A 329 21.32 5.68 -3.07
N GLU A 330 21.90 4.48 -3.20
CA GLU A 330 21.12 3.22 -3.15
C GLU A 330 20.28 3.09 -1.88
N ARG A 331 20.79 3.60 -0.76
CA ARG A 331 20.07 3.66 0.51
C ARG A 331 18.80 4.50 0.41
N THR A 332 18.89 5.70 -0.17
CA THR A 332 17.73 6.57 -0.35
C THR A 332 16.76 5.99 -1.36
N LYS A 333 17.24 5.36 -2.43
CA LYS A 333 16.38 4.62 -3.35
C LYS A 333 15.57 3.55 -2.63
N ALA A 334 16.19 2.75 -1.77
CA ALA A 334 15.51 1.71 -1.00
C ALA A 334 14.45 2.31 -0.06
N ILE A 335 14.82 3.33 0.74
CA ILE A 335 13.93 3.97 1.72
C ILE A 335 12.72 4.60 1.02
N VAL A 336 12.96 5.41 -0.02
CA VAL A 336 11.88 6.10 -0.76
C VAL A 336 11.00 5.10 -1.50
N SER A 337 11.57 4.08 -2.15
CA SER A 337 10.79 3.03 -2.82
C SER A 337 9.82 2.34 -1.87
N VAL A 338 10.29 1.95 -0.67
CA VAL A 338 9.41 1.32 0.32
C VAL A 338 8.39 2.29 0.90
N PHE A 339 8.75 3.55 1.11
CA PHE A 339 7.78 4.57 1.53
C PHE A 339 6.66 4.74 0.49
N LEU A 340 6.99 4.64 -0.79
CA LEU A 340 6.04 4.89 -1.87
C LEU A 340 4.93 3.85 -1.95
N ILE A 341 5.20 2.62 -1.53
CA ILE A 341 4.28 1.49 -1.71
C ILE A 341 3.26 1.46 -0.58
N SER A 342 2.08 1.99 -0.84
CA SER A 342 0.83 1.86 -0.06
C SER A 342 -0.20 2.79 -0.71
N PHE A 343 -1.49 2.54 -0.49
CA PHE A 343 -2.53 3.49 -0.89
C PHE A 343 -2.70 4.71 0.02
N ALA A 344 -1.75 5.02 0.91
CA ALA A 344 -1.86 6.16 1.82
C ALA A 344 -1.77 7.52 1.11
N ASN A 345 -2.91 8.04 0.67
CA ASN A 345 -3.11 9.37 0.07
C ASN A 345 -4.53 9.90 0.33
N PHE A 346 -4.78 11.19 0.07
CA PHE A 346 -6.10 11.81 0.27
C PHE A 346 -7.20 11.18 -0.59
N GLY A 347 -6.89 10.79 -1.83
CA GLY A 347 -7.84 10.12 -2.73
C GLY A 347 -8.37 8.82 -2.16
N SER A 348 -7.51 8.02 -1.53
CA SER A 348 -7.86 6.73 -0.94
C SER A 348 -8.86 6.83 0.22
N ILE A 349 -8.98 8.00 0.88
CA ILE A 349 -10.06 8.23 1.85
C ILE A 349 -11.41 8.12 1.14
N GLY A 350 -11.57 8.82 0.01
CA GLY A 350 -12.78 8.78 -0.81
C GLY A 350 -13.05 7.38 -1.35
N THR A 351 -12.01 6.69 -1.80
CA THR A 351 -12.07 5.31 -2.30
C THR A 351 -12.61 4.34 -1.23
N ILE A 352 -12.02 4.33 -0.03
CA ILE A 352 -12.46 3.45 1.07
C ILE A 352 -13.86 3.84 1.56
N VAL A 353 -14.15 5.13 1.72
CA VAL A 353 -15.48 5.60 2.09
C VAL A 353 -16.51 5.14 1.07
N GLY A 354 -16.23 5.29 -0.23
CA GLY A 354 -17.09 4.85 -1.32
C GLY A 354 -17.34 3.34 -1.30
N ALA A 355 -16.27 2.54 -1.14
CA ALA A 355 -16.35 1.09 -1.06
C ALA A 355 -17.24 0.63 0.11
N VAL A 356 -17.01 1.17 1.32
CA VAL A 356 -17.83 0.82 2.49
C VAL A 356 -19.25 1.34 2.35
N LYS A 357 -19.46 2.56 1.85
CA LYS A 357 -20.79 3.17 1.66
C LYS A 357 -21.64 2.39 0.65
N GLY A 358 -21.03 1.89 -0.43
CA GLY A 358 -21.69 1.03 -1.42
C GLY A 358 -22.17 -0.31 -0.85
N LEU A 359 -21.60 -0.77 0.27
CA LEU A 359 -22.00 -1.99 0.95
C LEU A 359 -22.95 -1.73 2.13
N HIS A 360 -22.71 -0.67 2.89
CA HIS A 360 -23.51 -0.26 4.03
C HIS A 360 -23.40 1.24 4.30
N GLU A 361 -24.42 2.00 3.91
CA GLU A 361 -24.37 3.47 3.87
C GLU A 361 -23.98 4.11 5.20
N LYS A 362 -24.63 3.71 6.31
CA LYS A 362 -24.35 4.27 7.64
C LYS A 362 -22.89 4.07 8.06
N GLN A 363 -22.30 2.93 7.71
CA GLN A 363 -20.92 2.61 8.09
C GLN A 363 -19.94 3.39 7.21
N GLY A 364 -20.27 3.62 5.93
CA GLY A 364 -19.52 4.54 5.08
C GLY A 364 -19.43 5.95 5.67
N ASN A 365 -20.51 6.46 6.26
CA ASN A 365 -20.50 7.76 6.95
C ASN A 365 -19.61 7.74 8.22
N VAL A 366 -19.59 6.62 8.96
CA VAL A 366 -18.67 6.43 10.10
C VAL A 366 -17.22 6.50 9.64
N VAL A 367 -16.89 5.83 8.53
CA VAL A 367 -15.54 5.86 7.92
C VAL A 367 -15.15 7.28 7.52
N ALA A 368 -16.06 8.01 6.87
CA ALA A 368 -15.81 9.39 6.47
C ALA A 368 -15.45 10.27 7.67
N GLY A 369 -16.10 10.06 8.82
CA GLY A 369 -15.84 10.78 10.06
C GLY A 369 -14.43 10.58 10.65
N PHE A 370 -13.69 9.54 10.25
CA PHE A 370 -12.31 9.32 10.68
C PHE A 370 -11.29 9.32 9.53
N GLY A 371 -11.66 9.78 8.33
CA GLY A 371 -10.82 9.70 7.12
C GLY A 371 -9.42 10.32 7.26
N LEU A 372 -9.29 11.47 7.93
CA LEU A 372 -7.97 12.09 8.16
C LEU A 372 -7.11 11.29 9.14
N LYS A 373 -7.72 10.74 10.20
CA LYS A 373 -7.03 9.85 11.15
C LYS A 373 -6.62 8.54 10.45
N LEU A 374 -7.40 8.09 9.49
CA LEU A 374 -7.11 6.92 8.67
C LEU A 374 -5.89 7.16 7.78
N LEU A 375 -5.86 8.27 7.03
CA LEU A 375 -4.71 8.66 6.21
C LEU A 375 -3.44 8.84 7.04
N TYR A 376 -3.54 9.52 8.18
CA TYR A 376 -2.41 9.70 9.09
C TYR A 376 -1.84 8.35 9.55
N GLY A 377 -2.69 7.42 9.99
CA GLY A 377 -2.27 6.08 10.39
C GLY A 377 -1.58 5.33 9.25
N ALA A 378 -2.17 5.34 8.05
CA ALA A 378 -1.59 4.65 6.89
C ALA A 378 -0.26 5.27 6.43
N ALA A 379 -0.11 6.59 6.50
CA ALA A 379 1.15 7.26 6.21
C ALA A 379 2.25 6.90 7.22
N LEU A 380 1.90 6.76 8.50
CA LEU A 380 2.83 6.27 9.53
C LEU A 380 3.27 4.82 9.27
N VAL A 381 2.43 3.99 8.64
CA VAL A 381 2.85 2.63 8.23
C VAL A 381 3.95 2.70 7.18
N SER A 382 3.78 3.53 6.15
CA SER A 382 4.83 3.75 5.13
C SER A 382 6.11 4.30 5.76
N PHE A 383 5.97 5.24 6.70
CA PHE A 383 7.09 5.83 7.43
C PHE A 383 7.83 4.78 8.28
N LEU A 384 7.09 3.92 8.98
CA LEU A 384 7.65 2.81 9.75
C LEU A 384 8.39 1.82 8.86
N SER A 385 7.76 1.31 7.80
CA SER A 385 8.38 0.35 6.88
C SER A 385 9.66 0.91 6.25
N ALA A 386 9.64 2.16 5.79
CA ALA A 386 10.81 2.83 5.22
C ALA A 386 11.91 3.09 6.27
N THR A 387 11.55 3.37 7.52
CA THR A 387 12.51 3.46 8.63
C THR A 387 13.18 2.12 8.91
N ILE A 388 12.42 1.00 8.90
CA ILE A 388 13.00 -0.34 9.04
C ILE A 388 14.01 -0.61 7.92
N ILE A 389 13.70 -0.23 6.67
CA ILE A 389 14.65 -0.34 5.56
C ILE A 389 15.89 0.51 5.80
N GLY A 390 15.74 1.72 6.34
CA GLY A 390 16.85 2.54 6.79
C GLY A 390 17.69 1.93 7.91
N ILE A 391 17.15 1.02 8.72
CA ILE A 391 17.93 0.26 9.72
C ILE A 391 18.69 -0.89 9.05
N VAL A 392 18.12 -1.50 8.01
CA VAL A 392 18.67 -2.67 7.30
C VAL A 392 19.77 -2.31 6.30
N PHE A 393 19.63 -1.17 5.61
CA PHE A 393 20.66 -0.58 4.74
C PHE A 393 21.60 0.33 5.55
#